data_AF-A0A938GHM3-F1
#
_entry.id   AF-A0A938GHM3-F1
#
_cell.length_a   1.000
_cell.length_b   1.000
_cell.length_c   1.000
_cell.angle_alpha   90.00
_cell.angle_beta   90.00
_cell.angle_gamma   90.00
#
_symmetry.space_group_name_H-M   'P 1'
#
loop_
_entity.id
_entity.type
_entity.pdbx_description
1 polymer ?
#
loop_
_entity_poly.entity_id
_entity_poly.type
_entity_poly.pdbx_seq_one_letter_code
_entity_poly.pdbx_strand_id
1 'polypeptide(L)'
;MKAESKTQSETDSPAVQSDPDRRPPKDCQVPSRWHSILVLTLADLDVVWRSWLCRGFLLASALITVLELKSLQAHQQAASQMLEVIYTTYIVVWMHGIVFIAGGALSREQDCLADGILSRGITRGEYMSGKLAARSLAILLLIGLVLLPSSFWAIRQDQLIRTEDGFVASHARNTRIEAWDPKKIFAEANGTIAEAPFKLGDSVRTGDALAQLDDRPLFDALENERRGEENARNDVTNARRRFEEAKRAVAQAEDAMTRAERALIGKDLMSKTEQADRETELRSRKRDLKNAQNQVGIAQDAIKTAERAVENAQARVRDARKRLGYATITAPISGYVTEVPVQIGQPVNVGTHLFTIARLDEYEVRVPIYKYEEFKRLKAGLPAYVKVEATEFTGAIERLSATTTPDRWGRDSNYAFVRFKGNGSLGLLGLNADVRLALPPPEERPTKVTTLFNALTGRGADDAKSRTASVTTGWMLIGFAKVVGCAAMLVTLTLLASALFRSALIAILSVIGLYHISNLLFDFAGLPDLSYLEMVRNMDKVLGGIASPVDELTSLAWLFGIATVFGIMAMSVFISRDPMR
;
A
#
# COMPACT_ATOMS: atom_id res chain seq x y z
N MET A 1 -50.51 76.81 -55.53
CA MET A 1 -51.03 76.42 -56.87
C MET A 1 -49.85 76.15 -57.78
N LYS A 2 -49.84 74.98 -58.44
CA LYS A 2 -49.01 74.52 -59.58
C LYS A 2 -47.47 74.57 -59.39
N ALA A 3 -46.76 73.46 -59.26
CA ALA A 3 -46.55 72.31 -60.17
C ALA A 3 -45.42 72.58 -61.19
N GLU A 4 -44.45 71.63 -61.20
CA GLU A 4 -43.78 71.05 -62.38
C GLU A 4 -42.88 71.98 -63.24
N SER A 5 -41.79 71.58 -63.92
CA SER A 5 -41.16 70.30 -64.25
C SER A 5 -39.97 70.61 -65.18
N LYS A 6 -38.85 69.87 -65.06
CA LYS A 6 -37.82 69.56 -66.11
C LYS A 6 -37.02 70.77 -66.66
N THR A 7 -35.77 70.68 -67.15
CA THR A 7 -35.04 69.62 -67.87
C THR A 7 -33.53 69.97 -67.91
N GLN A 8 -32.69 68.98 -68.22
CA GLN A 8 -31.23 68.99 -68.38
C GLN A 8 -30.68 69.86 -69.54
N SER A 9 -29.44 70.37 -69.39
CA SER A 9 -28.33 70.34 -70.39
C SER A 9 -27.03 70.83 -69.71
N GLU A 10 -26.01 69.99 -69.50
CA GLU A 10 -24.85 69.71 -70.37
C GLU A 10 -23.63 70.64 -70.13
N THR A 11 -22.45 70.00 -70.05
CA THR A 11 -21.07 70.50 -70.27
C THR A 11 -20.47 71.58 -69.36
N ASP A 12 -19.54 71.20 -68.46
CA ASP A 12 -18.08 71.26 -68.72
C ASP A 12 -17.23 71.06 -67.45
N SER A 13 -16.34 70.06 -67.49
CA SER A 13 -15.23 69.90 -66.55
C SER A 13 -13.99 70.64 -67.06
N PRO A 14 -13.26 71.41 -66.24
CA PRO A 14 -11.89 71.76 -66.54
C PRO A 14 -10.92 70.77 -65.85
N ALA A 15 -10.06 70.18 -66.67
CA ALA A 15 -8.90 69.39 -66.27
C ALA A 15 -7.89 70.27 -65.51
N VAL A 16 -7.43 69.79 -64.34
CA VAL A 16 -6.36 70.42 -63.56
C VAL A 16 -5.02 69.85 -64.01
N GLN A 17 -4.17 70.73 -64.52
CA GLN A 17 -2.78 70.47 -64.87
C GLN A 17 -1.93 70.16 -63.63
N SER A 18 -1.05 69.17 -63.78
CA SER A 18 -0.09 68.69 -62.77
C SER A 18 1.12 69.63 -62.63
N ASP A 19 1.27 70.23 -61.45
CA ASP A 19 2.46 70.97 -61.02
C ASP A 19 3.46 69.99 -60.34
N PRO A 20 4.69 69.79 -60.89
CA PRO A 20 5.61 68.76 -60.41
C PRO A 20 6.44 69.15 -59.16
N ASP A 21 6.28 70.36 -58.59
CA ASP A 21 7.15 70.85 -57.50
C ASP A 21 6.48 71.13 -56.14
N ARG A 22 5.25 70.66 -55.91
CA ARG A 22 4.63 70.69 -54.56
C ARG A 22 5.03 69.48 -53.73
N ARG A 23 5.89 69.68 -52.73
CA ARG A 23 6.06 68.72 -51.62
C ARG A 23 4.72 68.55 -50.88
N PRO A 24 4.29 67.32 -50.55
CA PRO A 24 3.04 67.09 -49.83
C PRO A 24 3.09 67.71 -48.41
N PRO A 25 1.93 68.11 -47.85
CA PRO A 25 1.86 68.67 -46.49
C PRO A 25 2.38 67.67 -45.45
N LYS A 26 3.05 68.19 -44.41
CA LYS A 26 3.79 67.43 -43.38
C LYS A 26 2.95 66.45 -42.54
N ASP A 27 1.63 66.42 -42.70
CA ASP A 27 0.72 65.55 -41.94
C ASP A 27 0.23 64.31 -42.70
N CYS A 28 0.70 64.08 -43.92
CA CYS A 28 0.52 62.80 -44.63
C CYS A 28 1.79 61.94 -44.54
N GLN A 29 2.23 61.59 -43.33
CA GLN A 29 3.13 60.45 -43.17
C GLN A 29 2.28 59.18 -43.11
N VAL A 30 2.55 58.24 -44.03
CA VAL A 30 2.01 56.88 -43.94
C VAL A 30 2.40 56.36 -42.55
N PRO A 31 1.44 56.01 -41.68
CA PRO A 31 1.76 55.55 -40.33
C PRO A 31 2.73 54.38 -40.42
N SER A 32 3.76 54.37 -39.57
CA SER A 32 4.70 53.25 -39.52
C SER A 32 3.89 51.96 -39.29
N ARG A 33 4.33 50.85 -39.90
CA ARG A 33 3.60 49.57 -39.85
C ARG A 33 3.09 49.23 -38.43
N TRP A 34 3.90 49.50 -37.42
CA TRP A 34 3.57 49.30 -36.01
C TRP A 34 2.46 50.19 -35.47
N HIS A 35 2.40 51.46 -35.89
CA HIS A 35 1.36 52.39 -35.44
C HIS A 35 -0.01 52.01 -36.03
N SER A 36 -0.04 51.59 -37.29
CA SER A 36 -1.26 51.07 -37.95
C SER A 36 -1.78 49.81 -37.25
N ILE A 37 -0.88 48.88 -36.91
CA ILE A 37 -1.22 47.67 -36.18
C ILE A 37 -1.84 48.05 -34.82
N LEU A 38 -1.19 48.94 -34.05
CA LEU A 38 -1.64 49.33 -32.72
C LEU A 38 -3.02 50.01 -32.71
N VAL A 39 -3.27 50.91 -33.65
CA VAL A 39 -4.59 51.57 -33.79
C VAL A 39 -5.68 50.54 -34.13
N LEU A 40 -5.39 49.60 -35.03
CA LEU A 40 -6.31 48.51 -35.37
C LEU A 40 -6.54 47.57 -34.18
N THR A 41 -5.49 47.31 -33.38
CA THR A 41 -5.63 46.47 -32.18
C THR A 41 -6.59 47.07 -31.16
N LEU A 42 -6.49 48.39 -30.92
CA LEU A 42 -7.30 49.09 -29.93
C LEU A 42 -8.76 49.20 -30.37
N ALA A 43 -9.00 49.42 -31.66
CA ALA A 43 -10.35 49.45 -32.23
C ALA A 43 -11.05 48.08 -32.13
N ASP A 44 -10.34 46.98 -32.47
CA ASP A 44 -10.88 45.63 -32.34
C ASP A 44 -11.18 45.28 -30.86
N LEU A 45 -10.30 45.67 -29.93
CA LEU A 45 -10.50 45.49 -28.49
C LEU A 45 -11.75 46.20 -27.97
N ASP A 46 -12.03 47.43 -28.42
CA ASP A 46 -13.25 48.18 -28.03
C ASP A 46 -14.52 47.51 -28.58
N VAL A 47 -14.47 46.99 -29.80
CA VAL A 47 -15.60 46.24 -30.40
C VAL A 47 -15.89 44.94 -29.63
N VAL A 48 -14.84 44.19 -29.28
CA VAL A 48 -14.96 42.97 -28.46
C VAL A 48 -15.57 43.32 -27.10
N TRP A 49 -15.12 44.39 -26.46
CA TRP A 49 -15.63 44.82 -25.15
C TRP A 49 -17.11 45.25 -25.20
N ARG A 50 -17.54 45.92 -26.28
CA ARG A 50 -18.92 46.37 -26.46
C ARG A 50 -19.87 45.28 -26.93
N SER A 51 -19.37 44.17 -27.44
CA SER A 51 -20.20 43.04 -27.89
C SER A 51 -20.99 42.43 -26.73
N TRP A 52 -22.32 42.34 -26.88
CA TRP A 52 -23.18 41.69 -25.88
C TRP A 52 -22.90 40.19 -25.78
N LEU A 53 -22.48 39.56 -26.88
CA LEU A 53 -22.03 38.15 -26.91
C LEU A 53 -20.77 37.95 -26.06
N CYS A 54 -19.78 38.82 -26.16
CA CYS A 54 -18.56 38.74 -25.35
C CYS A 54 -18.86 38.95 -23.86
N ARG A 55 -19.73 39.92 -23.53
CA ARG A 55 -20.13 40.19 -22.14
C ARG A 55 -20.96 39.05 -21.54
N GLY A 56 -21.88 38.49 -22.30
CA GLY A 56 -22.66 37.31 -21.91
C GLY A 56 -21.78 36.07 -21.69
N PHE A 57 -20.81 35.86 -22.59
CA PHE A 57 -19.82 34.79 -22.47
C PHE A 57 -18.97 34.93 -21.19
N LEU A 58 -18.42 36.12 -20.92
CA LEU A 58 -17.62 36.38 -19.72
C LEU A 58 -18.43 36.20 -18.42
N LEU A 59 -19.69 36.63 -18.40
CA LEU A 59 -20.58 36.43 -17.26
C LEU A 59 -20.92 34.95 -17.04
N ALA A 60 -21.18 34.20 -18.12
CA ALA A 60 -21.44 32.77 -18.03
C ALA A 60 -20.20 32.00 -17.54
N SER A 61 -19.01 32.33 -18.04
CA SER A 61 -17.76 31.75 -17.56
C SER A 61 -17.52 32.04 -16.08
N ALA A 62 -17.71 33.30 -15.64
CA ALA A 62 -17.56 33.67 -14.23
C ALA A 62 -18.57 32.93 -13.33
N LEU A 63 -19.82 32.77 -13.77
CA LEU A 63 -20.85 32.06 -13.04
C LEU A 63 -20.53 30.56 -12.89
N ILE A 64 -20.08 29.91 -13.97
CA ILE A 64 -19.65 28.49 -13.95
C ILE A 64 -18.48 28.31 -12.98
N THR A 65 -17.45 29.18 -13.05
CA THR A 65 -16.31 29.12 -12.13
C THR A 65 -16.74 29.25 -10.66
N VAL A 66 -17.68 30.14 -10.34
CA VAL A 66 -18.19 30.32 -8.97
C VAL A 66 -19.02 29.11 -8.50
N LEU A 67 -19.87 28.55 -9.37
CA LEU A 67 -20.69 27.38 -9.02
C LEU A 67 -19.83 26.14 -8.76
N GLU A 68 -18.76 25.95 -9.52
CA GLU A 68 -17.86 24.81 -9.37
C GLU A 68 -16.90 24.98 -8.18
N LEU A 69 -16.44 26.20 -7.88
CA LEU A 69 -15.74 26.50 -6.63
C LEU A 69 -16.59 26.13 -5.40
N LYS A 70 -17.91 26.30 -5.48
CA LYS A 70 -18.84 25.97 -4.40
C LYS A 70 -19.08 24.47 -4.29
N SER A 71 -19.04 23.70 -5.39
CA SER A 71 -19.15 22.23 -5.35
C SER A 71 -17.89 21.59 -4.77
N LEU A 72 -16.71 22.18 -5.00
CA LEU A 72 -15.41 21.73 -4.48
C LEU A 72 -15.30 21.77 -2.95
N GLN A 73 -16.05 22.66 -2.27
CA GLN A 73 -16.10 22.66 -0.81
C GLN A 73 -16.89 21.49 -0.21
N ALA A 74 -17.73 20.81 -0.99
CA ALA A 74 -18.62 19.76 -0.48
C ALA A 74 -18.03 18.33 -0.54
N HIS A 75 -17.05 18.05 -1.42
CA HIS A 75 -16.49 16.70 -1.59
C HIS A 75 -14.96 16.69 -1.80
N GLN A 76 -14.20 16.56 -0.71
CA GLN A 76 -12.72 16.53 -0.75
C GLN A 76 -12.08 15.28 -1.39
N GLN A 77 -12.82 14.17 -1.58
CA GLN A 77 -12.27 12.91 -2.11
C GLN A 77 -12.49 12.68 -3.61
N ALA A 78 -13.28 13.52 -4.30
CA ALA A 78 -13.60 13.39 -5.72
C ALA A 78 -12.91 14.47 -6.60
N ALA A 79 -11.81 15.06 -6.10
CA ALA A 79 -11.23 16.26 -6.68
C ALA A 79 -10.65 16.06 -8.09
N SER A 80 -10.04 14.90 -8.39
CA SER A 80 -9.40 14.66 -9.71
C SER A 80 -10.42 14.44 -10.83
N GLN A 81 -11.43 13.60 -10.59
CA GLN A 81 -12.49 13.33 -11.57
C GLN A 81 -13.39 14.54 -11.81
N MET A 82 -13.60 15.39 -10.79
CA MET A 82 -14.30 16.67 -10.98
C MET A 82 -13.43 17.68 -11.73
N LEU A 83 -12.11 17.76 -11.48
CA LEU A 83 -11.23 18.66 -12.25
C LEU A 83 -11.26 18.37 -13.75
N GLU A 84 -11.34 17.09 -14.13
CA GLU A 84 -11.44 16.66 -15.53
C GLU A 84 -12.72 17.18 -16.19
N VAL A 85 -13.87 17.05 -15.54
CA VAL A 85 -15.16 17.55 -16.06
C VAL A 85 -15.19 19.07 -16.11
N ILE A 86 -14.64 19.74 -15.09
CA ILE A 86 -14.53 21.19 -15.00
C ILE A 86 -13.67 21.73 -16.14
N TYR A 87 -12.44 21.22 -16.30
CA TYR A 87 -11.53 21.68 -17.36
C TYR A 87 -12.07 21.36 -18.76
N THR A 88 -12.67 20.19 -18.97
CA THR A 88 -13.24 19.81 -20.27
C THR A 88 -14.41 20.72 -20.65
N THR A 89 -15.34 20.95 -19.73
CA THR A 89 -16.50 21.84 -19.95
C THR A 89 -16.04 23.28 -20.16
N TYR A 90 -15.05 23.71 -19.38
CA TYR A 90 -14.47 25.05 -19.45
C TYR A 90 -13.77 25.34 -20.79
N ILE A 91 -12.94 24.41 -21.26
CA ILE A 91 -12.23 24.51 -22.55
C ILE A 91 -13.23 24.47 -23.71
N VAL A 92 -14.23 23.58 -23.66
CA VAL A 92 -15.25 23.48 -24.71
C VAL A 92 -16.05 24.77 -24.83
N VAL A 93 -16.51 25.34 -23.71
CA VAL A 93 -17.23 26.63 -23.67
C VAL A 93 -16.35 27.75 -24.25
N TRP A 94 -15.08 27.80 -23.86
CA TRP A 94 -14.12 28.81 -24.34
C TRP A 94 -13.75 28.71 -25.81
N MET A 95 -13.55 27.49 -26.33
CA MET A 95 -13.22 27.32 -27.75
C MET A 95 -14.41 27.73 -28.64
N HIS A 96 -15.64 27.39 -28.25
CA HIS A 96 -16.84 27.82 -28.97
C HIS A 96 -17.05 29.35 -28.85
N GLY A 97 -16.77 29.91 -27.67
CA GLY A 97 -16.80 31.36 -27.44
C GLY A 97 -15.83 32.13 -28.34
N ILE A 98 -14.57 31.67 -28.44
CA ILE A 98 -13.56 32.30 -29.31
C ILE A 98 -13.98 32.23 -30.78
N VAL A 99 -14.46 31.08 -31.24
CA VAL A 99 -14.92 30.90 -32.64
C VAL A 99 -16.13 31.79 -32.95
N PHE A 100 -17.09 31.93 -32.01
CA PHE A 100 -18.25 32.81 -32.18
C PHE A 100 -17.89 34.30 -32.12
N ILE A 101 -16.97 34.69 -31.24
CA ILE A 101 -16.51 36.08 -31.11
C ILE A 101 -15.70 36.48 -32.35
N ALA A 102 -14.79 35.61 -32.79
CA ALA A 102 -14.03 35.80 -34.03
C ALA A 102 -14.98 35.86 -35.25
N GLY A 103 -15.95 34.94 -35.32
CA GLY A 103 -16.92 34.86 -36.40
C GLY A 103 -17.88 36.05 -36.50
N GLY A 104 -18.42 36.51 -35.37
CA GLY A 104 -19.32 37.67 -35.32
C GLY A 104 -18.62 38.99 -35.61
N ALA A 105 -17.33 39.12 -35.27
CA ALA A 105 -16.51 40.26 -35.66
C ALA A 105 -16.18 40.25 -37.17
N LEU A 106 -16.02 39.07 -37.79
CA LEU A 106 -15.81 38.94 -39.24
C LEU A 106 -17.07 39.24 -40.06
N SER A 107 -18.26 38.86 -39.59
CA SER A 107 -19.50 39.00 -40.38
C SER A 107 -19.97 40.46 -40.50
N ARG A 108 -19.66 41.34 -39.53
CA ARG A 108 -20.04 42.76 -39.58
C ARG A 108 -19.15 43.63 -40.48
N GLU A 109 -17.98 43.15 -40.89
CA GLU A 109 -16.98 43.97 -41.60
C GLU A 109 -16.73 43.55 -43.06
N GLN A 110 -17.22 42.39 -43.53
CA GLN A 110 -17.30 42.16 -44.98
C GLN A 110 -18.13 43.25 -45.68
N ASP A 111 -19.08 43.86 -44.97
CA ASP A 111 -19.91 44.97 -45.48
C ASP A 111 -19.20 46.33 -45.50
N CYS A 112 -18.13 46.53 -44.71
CA CYS A 112 -17.39 47.80 -44.66
C CYS A 112 -16.12 47.82 -45.54
N LEU A 113 -15.77 46.68 -46.15
CA LEU A 113 -14.53 46.46 -46.91
C LEU A 113 -14.60 46.87 -48.39
N ALA A 114 -15.61 47.66 -48.80
CA ALA A 114 -15.72 48.13 -50.17
C ALA A 114 -14.91 49.42 -50.45
N ASP A 115 -14.99 50.48 -49.65
CA ASP A 115 -14.46 51.79 -50.11
C ASP A 115 -13.52 52.55 -49.15
N GLY A 116 -13.51 52.24 -47.84
CA GLY A 116 -12.86 53.11 -46.85
C GLY A 116 -11.34 52.95 -46.69
N ILE A 117 -10.80 51.74 -46.86
CA ILE A 117 -9.45 51.39 -46.38
C ILE A 117 -8.36 51.66 -47.45
N LEU A 118 -8.69 51.48 -48.74
CA LEU A 118 -7.78 51.78 -49.85
C LEU A 118 -7.44 53.29 -49.93
N SER A 119 -8.34 54.17 -49.49
CA SER A 119 -8.13 55.62 -49.48
C SER A 119 -7.04 56.10 -48.49
N ARG A 120 -6.63 55.26 -47.54
CA ARG A 120 -5.64 55.59 -46.50
C ARG A 120 -4.25 55.00 -46.73
N GLY A 121 -3.99 54.43 -47.92
CA GLY A 121 -2.66 53.96 -48.32
C GLY A 121 -2.16 52.70 -47.59
N ILE A 122 -3.02 51.98 -46.88
CA ILE A 122 -2.68 50.71 -46.23
C ILE A 122 -3.00 49.57 -47.20
N THR A 123 -2.02 48.71 -47.48
CA THR A 123 -2.27 47.53 -48.33
C THR A 123 -3.19 46.54 -47.62
N ARG A 124 -4.00 45.80 -48.38
CA ARG A 124 -4.91 44.79 -47.82
C ARG A 124 -4.16 43.74 -46.98
N GLY A 125 -2.94 43.38 -47.37
CA GLY A 125 -2.05 42.49 -46.61
C GLY A 125 -1.56 43.07 -45.29
N GLU A 126 -1.21 44.36 -45.23
CA GLU A 126 -0.78 45.03 -44.00
C GLU A 126 -1.94 45.20 -43.00
N TYR A 127 -3.14 45.50 -43.49
CA TYR A 127 -4.34 45.55 -42.66
C TYR A 127 -4.67 44.18 -42.05
N MET A 128 -4.60 43.12 -42.85
CA MET A 128 -4.91 41.76 -42.41
C MET A 128 -3.87 41.21 -41.44
N SER A 129 -2.57 41.43 -41.70
CA SER A 129 -1.50 41.02 -40.78
C SER A 129 -1.58 41.78 -39.46
N GLY A 130 -1.90 43.07 -39.48
CA GLY A 130 -2.12 43.85 -38.26
C GLY A 130 -3.33 43.39 -37.45
N LYS A 131 -4.45 43.06 -38.11
CA LYS A 131 -5.62 42.49 -37.44
C LYS A 131 -5.38 41.08 -36.91
N LEU A 132 -4.60 40.26 -37.61
CA LEU A 132 -4.20 38.94 -37.11
C LEU A 132 -3.39 39.07 -35.82
N ALA A 133 -2.39 39.97 -35.81
CA ALA A 133 -1.57 40.23 -34.64
C ALA A 133 -2.39 40.78 -33.46
N ALA A 134 -3.29 41.73 -33.73
CA ALA A 134 -4.23 42.29 -32.75
C ALA A 134 -5.03 41.23 -32.02
N ARG A 135 -5.63 40.33 -32.78
CA ARG A 135 -6.59 39.35 -32.28
C ARG A 135 -5.89 38.21 -31.57
N SER A 136 -4.74 37.77 -32.07
CA SER A 136 -3.85 36.85 -31.35
C SER A 136 -3.44 37.42 -29.99
N LEU A 137 -3.12 38.72 -29.92
CA LEU A 137 -2.75 39.40 -28.67
C LEU A 137 -3.94 39.53 -27.70
N ALA A 138 -5.12 39.89 -28.20
CA ALA A 138 -6.33 39.99 -27.39
C ALA A 138 -6.75 38.62 -26.81
N ILE A 139 -6.61 37.55 -27.58
CA ILE A 139 -6.86 36.17 -27.13
C ILE A 139 -5.82 35.76 -26.08
N LEU A 140 -4.53 36.05 -26.29
CA LEU A 140 -3.48 35.78 -25.29
C LEU A 140 -3.75 36.51 -23.97
N LEU A 141 -4.21 37.76 -24.02
CA LEU A 141 -4.59 38.53 -22.83
C LEU A 141 -5.83 37.95 -22.12
N LEU A 142 -6.85 37.54 -22.87
CA LEU A 142 -8.06 36.90 -22.32
C LEU A 142 -7.72 35.56 -21.65
N ILE A 143 -6.87 34.74 -22.28
CA ILE A 143 -6.39 33.48 -21.74
C ILE A 143 -5.54 33.71 -20.48
N GLY A 144 -4.65 34.72 -20.50
CA GLY A 144 -3.81 35.08 -19.36
C GLY A 144 -4.59 35.58 -18.14
N LEU A 145 -5.57 36.47 -18.35
CA LEU A 145 -6.41 37.03 -17.27
C LEU A 145 -7.20 35.94 -16.52
N VAL A 146 -7.46 34.82 -17.18
CA VAL A 146 -8.41 33.80 -16.73
C VAL A 146 -7.74 32.53 -16.24
N LEU A 147 -6.64 32.09 -16.86
CA LEU A 147 -5.89 30.91 -16.43
C LEU A 147 -4.93 31.19 -15.27
N LEU A 148 -4.39 32.42 -15.14
CA LEU A 148 -3.49 32.77 -14.04
C LEU A 148 -4.18 32.72 -12.66
N PRO A 149 -5.40 33.28 -12.47
CA PRO A 149 -6.08 33.23 -11.17
C PRO A 149 -6.49 31.81 -10.75
N SER A 150 -6.95 30.98 -11.68
CA SER A 150 -7.33 29.58 -11.39
C SER A 150 -6.12 28.72 -11.03
N SER A 151 -5.01 28.90 -11.75
CA SER A 151 -3.73 28.23 -11.45
C SER A 151 -3.18 28.66 -10.09
N PHE A 152 -3.28 29.94 -9.74
CA PHE A 152 -2.81 30.47 -8.45
C PHE A 152 -3.64 29.96 -7.26
N TRP A 153 -4.95 29.78 -7.44
CA TRP A 153 -5.83 29.25 -6.40
C TRP A 153 -5.57 27.76 -6.11
N ALA A 154 -5.28 26.96 -7.15
CA ALA A 154 -4.90 25.56 -7.02
C ALA A 154 -3.60 25.35 -6.21
N ILE A 155 -2.60 26.21 -6.40
CA ILE A 155 -1.32 26.17 -5.65
C ILE A 155 -1.53 26.36 -4.14
N ARG A 156 -2.50 27.21 -3.75
CA ARG A 156 -2.75 27.51 -2.34
C ARG A 156 -3.41 26.34 -1.60
N GLN A 157 -4.14 25.48 -2.32
CA GLN A 157 -4.75 24.27 -1.75
C GLN A 157 -3.72 23.16 -1.49
N ASP A 158 -2.72 23.00 -2.36
CA ASP A 158 -1.64 22.01 -2.20
C ASP A 158 -0.79 22.28 -0.94
N GLN A 159 -0.63 23.54 -0.56
CA GLN A 159 0.08 23.94 0.67
C GLN A 159 -0.63 23.52 1.97
N LEU A 160 -1.93 23.22 1.93
CA LEU A 160 -2.70 22.80 3.11
C LEU A 160 -2.68 21.27 3.34
N ILE A 161 -2.09 20.47 2.42
CA ILE A 161 -2.06 19.00 2.49
C ILE A 161 -0.67 18.45 2.92
N ARG A 162 0.31 19.33 3.17
CA ARG A 162 1.63 18.89 3.67
C ARG A 162 1.53 18.48 5.14
N THR A 163 1.52 17.17 5.34
CA THR A 163 1.56 16.48 6.63
C THR A 163 2.71 16.97 7.50
N GLU A 164 2.40 17.30 8.75
CA GLU A 164 3.35 17.37 9.85
C GLU A 164 4.13 16.03 9.91
N ASP A 165 5.45 16.15 9.91
CA ASP A 165 6.48 15.20 10.32
C ASP A 165 6.26 13.68 10.09
N GLY A 166 7.04 13.15 9.14
CA GLY A 166 7.73 11.85 9.21
C GLY A 166 6.96 10.61 9.72
N PHE A 167 6.80 9.63 8.84
CA PHE A 167 6.54 8.22 9.17
C PHE A 167 5.14 7.84 9.67
N VAL A 168 4.08 8.06 8.89
CA VAL A 168 2.80 7.38 9.16
C VAL A 168 2.12 7.00 7.85
N ALA A 169 1.99 5.71 7.56
CA ALA A 169 1.22 5.26 6.38
C ALA A 169 0.27 4.09 6.67
N SER A 170 0.54 3.25 7.69
CA SER A 170 -0.40 2.21 8.09
C SER A 170 -1.03 2.54 9.44
N HIS A 171 -2.33 2.79 9.42
CA HIS A 171 -3.14 3.06 10.60
C HIS A 171 -4.15 1.93 10.76
N ALA A 172 -3.95 1.07 11.74
CA ALA A 172 -4.96 0.11 12.14
C ALA A 172 -5.76 0.71 13.29
N ARG A 173 -7.07 0.78 13.12
CA ARG A 173 -7.99 1.25 14.15
C ARG A 173 -8.60 0.08 14.90
N ASN A 174 -8.88 0.30 16.17
CA ASN A 174 -9.67 -0.61 16.99
C ASN A 174 -9.07 -2.04 17.09
N THR A 175 -7.74 -2.12 17.19
CA THR A 175 -7.02 -3.40 17.37
C THR A 175 -6.98 -3.79 18.84
N ARG A 176 -7.17 -5.07 19.15
CA ARG A 176 -7.20 -5.53 20.55
C ARG A 176 -5.79 -5.65 21.12
N ILE A 177 -5.61 -5.14 22.34
CA ILE A 177 -4.39 -5.35 23.12
C ILE A 177 -4.45 -6.73 23.78
N GLU A 178 -3.43 -7.55 23.50
CA GLU A 178 -3.22 -8.86 24.08
C GLU A 178 -1.98 -8.84 24.98
N ALA A 179 -1.86 -9.82 25.88
CA ALA A 179 -0.66 -9.92 26.70
C ALA A 179 0.51 -10.45 25.87
N TRP A 180 1.72 -10.02 26.18
CA TRP A 180 2.91 -10.59 25.55
C TRP A 180 3.20 -11.99 26.10
N ASP A 181 3.14 -13.01 25.23
CA ASP A 181 3.42 -14.44 25.52
C ASP A 181 2.65 -15.02 26.74
N PRO A 182 1.30 -15.06 26.69
CA PRO A 182 0.50 -15.66 27.75
C PRO A 182 0.77 -17.16 27.84
N LYS A 183 1.02 -17.67 29.06
CA LYS A 183 1.22 -19.09 29.33
C LYS A 183 -0.10 -19.73 29.76
N LYS A 184 -0.58 -20.65 28.94
CA LYS A 184 -1.71 -21.51 29.25
C LYS A 184 -1.23 -22.71 30.06
N ILE A 185 -1.84 -22.93 31.21
CA ILE A 185 -1.57 -24.03 32.12
C ILE A 185 -2.66 -25.07 31.91
N PHE A 186 -2.24 -26.31 31.68
CA PHE A 186 -3.12 -27.44 31.41
C PHE A 186 -3.00 -28.48 32.53
N ALA A 187 -4.05 -29.29 32.71
CA ALA A 187 -4.01 -30.41 33.63
C ALA A 187 -3.05 -31.50 33.13
N GLU A 188 -2.14 -31.95 33.99
CA GLU A 188 -1.18 -33.01 33.70
C GLU A 188 -1.65 -34.39 34.20
N ALA A 189 -2.66 -34.42 35.07
CA ALA A 189 -3.32 -35.62 35.57
C ALA A 189 -4.84 -35.51 35.47
N ASN A 190 -5.50 -36.67 35.38
CA ASN A 190 -6.96 -36.75 35.50
C ASN A 190 -7.35 -36.64 36.97
N GLY A 191 -8.40 -35.88 37.26
CA GLY A 191 -8.89 -35.71 38.63
C GLY A 191 -10.04 -34.72 38.72
N THR A 192 -10.49 -34.46 39.94
CA THR A 192 -11.46 -33.38 40.22
C THR A 192 -10.73 -32.26 40.90
N ILE A 193 -11.02 -30.99 40.57
CA ILE A 193 -10.41 -29.84 41.24
C ILE A 193 -10.93 -29.78 42.68
N ALA A 194 -10.06 -30.03 43.65
CA ALA A 194 -10.37 -29.93 45.07
C ALA A 194 -10.30 -28.48 45.55
N GLU A 195 -9.23 -27.77 45.16
CA GLU A 195 -9.00 -26.38 45.56
C GLU A 195 -8.42 -25.57 44.39
N ALA A 196 -8.84 -24.32 44.30
CA ALA A 196 -8.32 -23.34 43.35
C ALA A 196 -8.27 -21.97 44.05
N PRO A 197 -7.17 -21.67 44.78
CA PRO A 197 -7.09 -20.47 45.62
C PRO A 197 -7.06 -19.17 44.83
N PHE A 198 -6.55 -19.19 43.58
CA PHE A 198 -6.39 -18.01 42.75
C PHE A 198 -7.60 -17.74 41.86
N LYS A 199 -7.99 -16.47 41.79
CA LYS A 199 -9.07 -15.97 40.95
C LYS A 199 -8.52 -15.11 39.81
N LEU A 200 -9.40 -14.81 38.86
CA LEU A 200 -9.13 -13.87 37.78
C LEU A 200 -8.62 -12.53 38.35
N GLY A 201 -7.46 -12.07 37.87
CA GLY A 201 -6.83 -10.82 38.28
C GLY A 201 -5.83 -10.94 39.43
N ASP A 202 -5.73 -12.09 40.10
CA ASP A 202 -4.76 -12.29 41.18
C ASP A 202 -3.33 -12.37 40.63
N SER A 203 -2.37 -11.85 41.39
CA SER A 203 -0.94 -11.97 41.09
C SER A 203 -0.41 -13.31 41.61
N VAL A 204 0.39 -14.00 40.79
CA VAL A 204 1.02 -15.28 41.10
C VAL A 204 2.53 -15.18 40.92
N ARG A 205 3.28 -15.90 41.76
CA ARG A 205 4.72 -16.09 41.61
C ARG A 205 5.01 -17.48 41.04
N THR A 206 6.19 -17.61 40.44
CA THR A 206 6.68 -18.90 39.95
C THR A 206 6.74 -19.90 41.09
N GLY A 207 6.10 -21.05 40.91
CA GLY A 207 6.01 -22.11 41.92
C GLY A 207 4.78 -22.07 42.81
N ASP A 208 3.97 -21.00 42.76
CA ASP A 208 2.72 -20.94 43.53
C ASP A 208 1.74 -22.02 43.05
N ALA A 209 1.04 -22.66 44.00
CA ALA A 209 0.06 -23.71 43.72
C ALA A 209 -1.26 -23.10 43.22
N LEU A 210 -1.52 -23.19 41.91
CA LEU A 210 -2.68 -22.62 41.24
C LEU A 210 -3.96 -23.40 41.52
N ALA A 211 -3.86 -24.73 41.49
CA ALA A 211 -4.94 -25.64 41.80
C ALA A 211 -4.41 -26.95 42.36
N GLN A 212 -5.22 -27.57 43.22
CA GLN A 212 -5.01 -28.90 43.77
C GLN A 212 -6.11 -29.81 43.21
N LEU A 213 -5.72 -30.89 42.54
CA LEU A 213 -6.62 -31.99 42.23
C LEU A 213 -6.84 -32.86 43.47
N ASP A 214 -7.98 -33.54 43.53
CA ASP A 214 -8.21 -34.61 44.52
C ASP A 214 -7.15 -35.69 44.36
N ASP A 215 -6.22 -35.71 45.32
CA ASP A 215 -5.02 -36.52 45.29
C ASP A 215 -5.23 -37.91 45.89
N ARG A 216 -6.37 -38.16 46.56
CA ARG A 216 -6.67 -39.44 47.22
C ARG A 216 -6.53 -40.64 46.28
N PRO A 217 -7.09 -40.65 45.06
CA PRO A 217 -6.94 -41.79 44.16
C PRO A 217 -5.48 -41.97 43.68
N LEU A 218 -4.73 -40.88 43.53
CA LEU A 218 -3.33 -40.90 43.10
C LEU A 218 -2.42 -41.38 44.23
N PHE A 219 -2.72 -41.00 45.47
CA PHE A 219 -2.03 -41.46 46.67
C PHE A 219 -2.27 -42.95 46.89
N ASP A 220 -3.51 -43.41 46.80
CA ASP A 220 -3.86 -44.84 46.92
C ASP A 220 -3.16 -45.67 45.83
N ALA A 221 -3.07 -45.15 44.61
CA ALA A 221 -2.32 -45.80 43.53
C ALA A 221 -0.82 -45.89 43.82
N LEU A 222 -0.19 -44.83 44.36
CA LEU A 222 1.20 -44.86 44.80
C LEU A 222 1.43 -45.91 45.90
N GLU A 223 0.51 -46.01 46.86
CA GLU A 223 0.64 -46.95 47.96
C GLU A 223 0.47 -48.40 47.49
N ASN A 224 -0.41 -48.66 46.51
CA ASN A 224 -0.52 -49.97 45.86
C ASN A 224 0.80 -50.38 45.20
N GLU A 225 1.47 -49.46 44.48
CA GLU A 225 2.76 -49.75 43.84
C GLU A 225 3.89 -49.95 44.86
N ARG A 226 3.89 -49.22 45.98
CA ARG A 226 4.85 -49.42 47.08
C ARG A 226 4.74 -50.81 47.68
N ARG A 227 3.52 -51.30 47.91
CA ARG A 227 3.29 -52.69 48.35
C ARG A 227 3.77 -53.70 47.31
N GLY A 228 3.61 -53.39 46.02
CA GLY A 228 4.18 -54.17 44.93
C GLY A 228 5.71 -54.24 44.97
N GLU A 229 6.40 -53.14 45.28
CA GLU A 229 7.85 -53.12 45.49
C GLU A 229 8.27 -53.96 46.69
N GLU A 230 7.56 -53.85 47.81
CA GLU A 230 7.84 -54.64 49.01
C GLU A 230 7.72 -56.15 48.74
N ASN A 231 6.67 -56.58 48.02
CA ASN A 231 6.51 -57.98 47.61
C ASN A 231 7.69 -58.45 46.74
N ALA A 232 8.13 -57.64 45.78
CA ALA A 232 9.28 -57.98 44.96
C ALA A 232 10.59 -58.09 45.78
N ARG A 233 10.77 -57.25 46.81
CA ARG A 233 11.92 -57.34 47.73
C ARG A 233 11.87 -58.61 48.59
N ASN A 234 10.68 -59.01 49.01
CA ASN A 234 10.47 -60.28 49.70
C ASN A 234 10.83 -61.47 48.80
N ASP A 235 10.53 -61.38 47.49
CA ASP A 235 10.92 -62.40 46.52
C ASP A 235 12.44 -62.52 46.35
N VAL A 236 13.18 -61.40 46.36
CA VAL A 236 14.66 -61.43 46.39
C VAL A 236 15.17 -62.13 47.64
N THR A 237 14.57 -61.83 48.80
CA THR A 237 14.94 -62.47 50.07
C THR A 237 14.68 -63.98 50.02
N ASN A 238 13.55 -64.39 49.45
CA ASN A 238 13.21 -65.80 49.24
C ASN A 238 14.16 -66.49 48.25
N ALA A 239 14.52 -65.84 47.16
CA ALA A 239 15.48 -66.36 46.18
C ALA A 239 16.88 -66.52 46.79
N ARG A 240 17.33 -65.56 47.61
CA ARG A 240 18.60 -65.65 48.34
C ARG A 240 18.62 -66.81 49.33
N ARG A 241 17.52 -67.05 50.04
CA ARG A 241 17.41 -68.21 50.93
C ARG A 241 17.56 -69.53 50.16
N ARG A 242 16.89 -69.66 49.01
CA ARG A 242 16.99 -70.85 48.15
C ARG A 242 18.41 -71.05 47.60
N PHE A 243 19.11 -69.97 47.28
CA PHE A 243 20.51 -70.03 46.85
C PHE A 243 21.42 -70.54 47.97
N GLU A 244 21.26 -70.04 49.19
CA GLU A 244 22.02 -70.54 50.35
C GLU A 244 21.69 -72.00 50.67
N GLU A 245 20.44 -72.42 50.54
CA GLU A 245 20.02 -73.83 50.67
C GLU A 245 20.69 -74.71 49.59
N ALA A 246 20.69 -74.27 48.33
CA ALA A 246 21.34 -74.99 47.24
C ALA A 246 22.86 -75.09 47.45
N LYS A 247 23.50 -74.03 47.97
CA LYS A 247 24.93 -74.03 48.29
C LYS A 247 25.27 -74.99 49.42
N ARG A 248 24.42 -75.07 50.45
CA ARG A 248 24.55 -76.08 51.51
C ARG A 248 24.40 -77.50 50.97
N ALA A 249 23.48 -77.72 50.03
CA ALA A 249 23.31 -79.03 49.37
C ALA A 249 24.55 -79.43 48.55
N VAL A 250 25.22 -78.48 47.89
CA VAL A 250 26.51 -78.72 47.22
C VAL A 250 27.57 -79.17 48.22
N ALA A 251 27.75 -78.45 49.34
CA ALA A 251 28.73 -78.83 50.37
C ALA A 251 28.47 -80.25 50.91
N GLN A 252 27.20 -80.61 51.14
CA GLN A 252 26.83 -81.97 51.56
C GLN A 252 27.14 -83.03 50.49
N ALA A 253 26.94 -82.72 49.21
CA ALA A 253 27.26 -83.61 48.10
C ALA A 253 28.77 -83.77 47.90
N GLU A 254 29.55 -82.69 48.07
CA GLU A 254 31.03 -82.72 48.05
C GLU A 254 31.60 -83.58 49.19
N ASP A 255 31.07 -83.43 50.41
CA ASP A 255 31.46 -84.27 51.55
C ASP A 255 31.12 -85.75 51.31
N ALA A 256 29.93 -86.04 50.77
CA ALA A 256 29.53 -87.40 50.44
C ALA A 256 30.40 -88.03 49.33
N MET A 257 30.77 -87.24 48.33
CA MET A 257 31.67 -87.64 47.26
C MET A 257 33.08 -87.89 47.79
N THR A 258 33.62 -87.00 48.63
CA THR A 258 34.93 -87.17 49.29
C THR A 258 34.97 -88.42 50.16
N ARG A 259 33.89 -88.73 50.90
CA ARG A 259 33.78 -89.98 51.67
C ARG A 259 33.79 -91.21 50.77
N ALA A 260 33.08 -91.17 49.64
CA ALA A 260 33.08 -92.25 48.66
C ALA A 260 34.46 -92.44 48.01
N GLU A 261 35.19 -91.36 47.71
CA GLU A 261 36.56 -91.44 47.19
C GLU A 261 37.54 -92.03 48.21
N ARG A 262 37.42 -91.65 49.49
CA ARG A 262 38.25 -92.22 50.55
C ARG A 262 38.03 -93.72 50.74
N ALA A 263 36.80 -94.21 50.53
CA ALA A 263 36.50 -95.64 50.59
C ALA A 263 37.22 -96.47 49.51
N LEU A 264 37.72 -95.82 48.45
CA LEU A 264 38.48 -96.46 47.36
C LEU A 264 40.01 -96.47 47.59
N ILE A 265 40.52 -95.86 48.67
CA ILE A 265 41.98 -95.72 48.93
C ILE A 265 42.71 -97.07 49.15
N GLY A 266 41.99 -98.18 49.29
CA GLY A 266 42.55 -99.53 49.38
C GLY A 266 42.07 -100.49 48.28
N LYS A 267 41.69 -99.97 47.11
CA LYS A 267 41.01 -100.77 46.07
C LYS A 267 41.69 -102.10 45.76
N ASP A 268 43.03 -102.17 45.73
CA ASP A 268 43.79 -103.36 45.35
C ASP A 268 43.65 -104.53 46.36
N LEU A 269 43.11 -104.28 47.56
CA LEU A 269 42.83 -105.29 48.59
C LEU A 269 41.37 -105.79 48.57
N MET A 270 40.53 -105.26 47.68
CA MET A 270 39.08 -105.52 47.64
C MET A 270 38.73 -106.59 46.59
N SER A 271 37.60 -107.29 46.79
CA SER A 271 37.04 -108.20 45.79
C SER A 271 36.56 -107.44 44.54
N LYS A 272 36.62 -108.06 43.34
CA LYS A 272 36.19 -107.44 42.08
C LYS A 272 34.74 -106.91 42.12
N THR A 273 33.85 -107.61 42.80
CA THR A 273 32.45 -107.19 42.97
C THR A 273 32.35 -105.94 43.84
N GLU A 274 33.10 -105.91 44.96
CA GLU A 274 33.09 -104.79 45.90
C GLU A 274 33.70 -103.53 45.28
N GLN A 275 34.76 -103.66 44.47
CA GLN A 275 35.31 -102.55 43.69
C GLN A 275 34.27 -101.95 42.74
N ALA A 276 33.56 -102.79 41.97
CA ALA A 276 32.57 -102.33 40.99
C ALA A 276 31.39 -101.60 41.66
N ASP A 277 30.96 -102.06 42.84
CA ASP A 277 29.91 -101.42 43.63
C ASP A 277 30.35 -100.05 44.14
N ARG A 278 31.57 -99.92 44.69
CA ARG A 278 32.13 -98.65 45.16
C ARG A 278 32.37 -97.65 44.03
N GLU A 279 32.83 -98.10 42.87
CA GLU A 279 32.94 -97.25 41.68
C GLU A 279 31.58 -96.74 41.20
N THR A 280 30.54 -97.59 41.26
CA THR A 280 29.18 -97.21 40.92
C THR A 280 28.63 -96.19 41.91
N GLU A 281 28.90 -96.35 43.21
CA GLU A 281 28.57 -95.37 44.24
C GLU A 281 29.26 -94.03 43.96
N LEU A 282 30.57 -94.01 43.68
CA LEU A 282 31.30 -92.79 43.35
C LEU A 282 30.72 -92.10 42.11
N ARG A 283 30.42 -92.85 41.04
CA ARG A 283 29.74 -92.32 39.84
C ARG A 283 28.40 -91.69 40.20
N SER A 284 27.63 -92.31 41.11
CA SER A 284 26.38 -91.73 41.59
C SER A 284 26.62 -90.43 42.35
N ARG A 285 27.56 -90.39 43.31
CA ARG A 285 27.87 -89.16 44.08
C ARG A 285 28.37 -88.02 43.20
N LYS A 286 29.16 -88.32 42.15
CA LYS A 286 29.58 -87.31 41.16
C LYS A 286 28.38 -86.72 40.39
N ARG A 287 27.38 -87.54 40.05
CA ARG A 287 26.13 -87.04 39.45
C ARG A 287 25.33 -86.20 40.44
N ASP A 288 25.24 -86.63 41.70
CA ASP A 288 24.55 -85.88 42.75
C ASP A 288 25.18 -84.50 42.96
N LEU A 289 26.52 -84.42 43.01
CA LEU A 289 27.25 -83.16 43.09
C LEU A 289 26.98 -82.26 41.88
N LYS A 290 27.08 -82.80 40.66
CA LYS A 290 26.79 -82.03 39.44
C LYS A 290 25.35 -81.50 39.44
N ASN A 291 24.40 -82.30 39.90
CA ASN A 291 23.01 -81.88 40.03
C ASN A 291 22.85 -80.76 41.06
N ALA A 292 23.49 -80.88 42.23
CA ALA A 292 23.49 -79.83 43.25
C ALA A 292 24.12 -78.52 42.72
N GLN A 293 25.23 -78.61 41.98
CA GLN A 293 25.87 -77.45 41.34
C GLN A 293 24.96 -76.78 40.31
N ASN A 294 24.23 -77.56 39.51
CA ASN A 294 23.24 -77.01 38.57
C ASN A 294 22.11 -76.28 39.33
N GLN A 295 21.67 -76.80 40.48
CA GLN A 295 20.65 -76.13 41.31
C GLN A 295 21.14 -74.79 41.87
N VAL A 296 22.43 -74.66 42.20
CA VAL A 296 23.01 -73.37 42.57
C VAL A 296 22.93 -72.38 41.40
N GLY A 297 23.24 -72.82 40.18
CA GLY A 297 23.10 -71.99 38.97
C GLY A 297 21.66 -71.49 38.77
N ILE A 298 20.68 -72.39 38.89
CA ILE A 298 19.26 -72.06 38.79
C ILE A 298 18.84 -71.05 39.89
N ALA A 299 19.26 -71.28 41.13
CA ALA A 299 18.95 -70.38 42.24
C ALA A 299 19.61 -69.00 42.10
N GLN A 300 20.83 -68.95 41.56
CA GLN A 300 21.54 -67.70 41.26
C GLN A 300 20.80 -66.89 40.19
N ASP A 301 20.31 -67.53 39.14
CA ASP A 301 19.52 -66.86 38.10
C ASP A 301 18.13 -66.45 38.60
N ALA A 302 17.56 -67.18 39.56
CA ALA A 302 16.34 -66.77 40.25
C ALA A 302 16.54 -65.48 41.06
N ILE A 303 17.70 -65.29 41.72
CA ILE A 303 18.05 -64.01 42.38
C ILE A 303 18.06 -62.88 41.36
N LYS A 304 18.78 -63.04 40.22
CA LYS A 304 18.85 -62.00 39.18
C LYS A 304 17.46 -61.64 38.64
N THR A 305 16.58 -62.63 38.49
CA THR A 305 15.21 -62.43 38.01
C THR A 305 14.38 -61.66 39.03
N ALA A 306 14.49 -62.00 40.32
CA ALA A 306 13.82 -61.27 41.39
C ALA A 306 14.36 -59.84 41.54
N GLU A 307 15.67 -59.62 41.40
CA GLU A 307 16.27 -58.28 41.44
C GLU A 307 15.76 -57.40 40.28
N ARG A 308 15.60 -57.95 39.07
CA ARG A 308 14.95 -57.26 37.95
C ARG A 308 13.47 -56.95 38.23
N ALA A 309 12.76 -57.84 38.95
CA ALA A 309 11.38 -57.58 39.34
C ALA A 309 11.29 -56.40 40.33
N VAL A 310 12.24 -56.27 41.26
CA VAL A 310 12.38 -55.11 42.15
C VAL A 310 12.62 -53.83 41.35
N GLU A 311 13.55 -53.85 40.39
CA GLU A 311 13.84 -52.68 39.55
C GLU A 311 12.60 -52.21 38.78
N ASN A 312 11.83 -53.14 38.22
CA ASN A 312 10.57 -52.85 37.54
C ASN A 312 9.51 -52.29 38.50
N ALA A 313 9.39 -52.84 39.70
CA ALA A 313 8.47 -52.32 40.72
C ALA A 313 8.85 -50.91 41.18
N GLN A 314 10.15 -50.64 41.37
CA GLN A 314 10.66 -49.31 41.66
C GLN A 314 10.36 -48.31 40.54
N ALA A 315 10.45 -48.74 39.28
CA ALA A 315 10.06 -47.89 38.15
C ALA A 315 8.57 -47.51 38.21
N ARG A 316 7.69 -48.44 38.56
CA ARG A 316 6.25 -48.17 38.75
C ARG A 316 5.99 -47.23 39.93
N VAL A 317 6.68 -47.41 41.07
CA VAL A 317 6.61 -46.47 42.21
C VAL A 317 7.06 -45.07 41.81
N ARG A 318 8.15 -44.94 41.02
CA ARG A 318 8.61 -43.65 40.52
C ARG A 318 7.58 -42.99 39.61
N ASP A 319 6.93 -43.76 38.73
CA ASP A 319 5.87 -43.25 37.85
C ASP A 319 4.64 -42.80 38.63
N ALA A 320 4.15 -43.63 39.55
CA ALA A 320 3.01 -43.28 40.41
C ALA A 320 3.29 -42.03 41.27
N ARG A 321 4.53 -41.88 41.78
CA ARG A 321 4.94 -40.68 42.52
C ARG A 321 4.94 -39.43 41.65
N LYS A 322 5.36 -39.53 40.38
CA LYS A 322 5.30 -38.40 39.44
C LYS A 322 3.85 -37.99 39.17
N ARG A 323 2.96 -38.96 38.94
CA ARG A 323 1.52 -38.71 38.76
C ARG A 323 0.89 -38.03 39.97
N LEU A 324 1.27 -38.42 41.18
CA LEU A 324 0.85 -37.72 42.40
C LEU A 324 1.38 -36.27 42.43
N GLY A 325 2.62 -36.04 41.99
CA GLY A 325 3.19 -34.70 41.86
C GLY A 325 2.39 -33.79 40.91
N TYR A 326 1.78 -34.36 39.86
CA TYR A 326 0.91 -33.64 38.94
C TYR A 326 -0.46 -33.26 39.52
N ALA A 327 -0.79 -33.73 40.74
CA ALA A 327 -2.00 -33.30 41.43
C ALA A 327 -1.93 -31.82 41.88
N THR A 328 -0.73 -31.32 42.17
CA THR A 328 -0.51 -29.91 42.49
C THR A 328 -0.06 -29.18 41.23
N ILE A 329 -0.96 -28.39 40.65
CA ILE A 329 -0.66 -27.57 39.49
C ILE A 329 0.02 -26.28 39.97
N THR A 330 1.24 -26.02 39.50
CA THR A 330 2.02 -24.84 39.90
C THR A 330 2.20 -23.85 38.76
N ALA A 331 2.43 -22.58 39.11
CA ALA A 331 2.67 -21.52 38.14
C ALA A 331 4.09 -21.61 37.54
N PRO A 332 4.25 -21.75 36.21
CA PRO A 332 5.57 -21.81 35.58
C PRO A 332 6.26 -20.43 35.49
N ILE A 333 5.48 -19.35 35.52
CA ILE A 333 5.96 -17.97 35.46
C ILE A 333 5.25 -17.11 36.50
N SER A 334 5.92 -16.03 36.91
CA SER A 334 5.31 -14.99 37.73
C SER A 334 4.52 -14.04 36.84
N GLY A 335 3.33 -13.63 37.27
CA GLY A 335 2.44 -12.79 36.47
C GLY A 335 1.07 -12.62 37.11
N TYR A 336 0.06 -12.38 36.29
CA TYR A 336 -1.33 -12.25 36.70
C TYR A 336 -2.19 -13.29 36.00
N VAL A 337 -3.21 -13.79 36.70
CA VAL A 337 -4.18 -14.74 36.16
C VAL A 337 -5.15 -14.00 35.24
N THR A 338 -5.09 -14.24 33.94
CA THR A 338 -5.93 -13.58 32.93
C THR A 338 -7.16 -14.36 32.54
N GLU A 339 -7.17 -15.68 32.75
CA GLU A 339 -8.32 -16.55 32.48
C GLU A 339 -8.34 -17.73 33.46
N VAL A 340 -9.53 -18.07 33.96
CA VAL A 340 -9.78 -19.28 34.78
C VAL A 340 -11.05 -19.96 34.26
N PRO A 341 -10.95 -20.84 33.24
CA PRO A 341 -12.10 -21.52 32.66
C PRO A 341 -12.69 -22.64 33.53
N VAL A 342 -12.04 -23.00 34.64
CA VAL A 342 -12.43 -24.14 35.49
C VAL A 342 -13.04 -23.73 36.82
N GLN A 343 -13.80 -24.65 37.42
CA GLN A 343 -14.45 -24.45 38.72
C GLN A 343 -14.08 -25.54 39.72
N ILE A 344 -14.13 -25.20 41.02
CA ILE A 344 -13.95 -26.17 42.10
C ILE A 344 -15.03 -27.24 42.00
N GLY A 345 -14.64 -28.52 42.15
CA GLY A 345 -15.52 -29.67 41.98
C GLY A 345 -15.71 -30.15 40.53
N GLN A 346 -15.12 -29.45 39.56
CA GLN A 346 -15.18 -29.87 38.16
C GLN A 346 -14.20 -31.04 37.88
N PRO A 347 -14.65 -32.12 37.21
CA PRO A 347 -13.75 -33.15 36.71
C PRO A 347 -12.95 -32.63 35.52
N VAL A 348 -11.64 -32.86 35.52
CA VAL A 348 -10.71 -32.46 34.48
C VAL A 348 -9.89 -33.66 34.00
N ASN A 349 -9.60 -33.67 32.70
CA ASN A 349 -8.75 -34.66 32.07
C ASN A 349 -7.39 -34.05 31.70
N VAL A 350 -6.38 -34.89 31.46
CA VAL A 350 -5.09 -34.46 30.92
C VAL A 350 -5.30 -33.61 29.67
N GLY A 351 -4.65 -32.44 29.62
CA GLY A 351 -4.77 -31.46 28.54
C GLY A 351 -5.94 -30.47 28.70
N THR A 352 -6.75 -30.57 29.75
CA THR A 352 -7.79 -29.57 30.04
C THR A 352 -7.13 -28.25 30.43
N HIS A 353 -7.55 -27.14 29.80
CA HIS A 353 -7.04 -25.81 30.12
C HIS A 353 -7.55 -25.36 31.50
N LEU A 354 -6.65 -25.02 32.43
CA LEU A 354 -6.98 -24.66 33.82
C LEU A 354 -6.85 -23.15 34.08
N PHE A 355 -5.72 -22.56 33.68
CA PHE A 355 -5.41 -21.16 33.93
C PHE A 355 -4.65 -20.57 32.74
N THR A 356 -4.83 -19.27 32.47
CA THR A 356 -3.89 -18.49 31.66
C THR A 356 -3.19 -17.49 32.57
N ILE A 357 -1.85 -17.52 32.59
CA ILE A 357 -1.02 -16.53 33.28
C ILE A 357 -0.32 -15.66 32.24
N ALA A 358 -0.36 -14.36 32.44
CA ALA A 358 0.38 -13.43 31.60
C ALA A 358 1.10 -12.36 32.42
N ARG A 359 2.19 -11.83 31.86
CA ARG A 359 2.88 -10.69 32.46
C ARG A 359 2.21 -9.39 31.97
N LEU A 360 2.10 -8.41 32.86
CA LEU A 360 1.44 -7.11 32.58
C LEU A 360 2.43 -5.95 32.40
N ASP A 361 3.72 -6.26 32.26
CA ASP A 361 4.76 -5.27 31.93
C ASP A 361 4.89 -5.04 30.42
N GLU A 362 4.53 -6.05 29.63
CA GLU A 362 4.66 -6.04 28.18
C GLU A 362 3.38 -6.53 27.49
N TYR A 363 3.03 -5.86 26.39
CA TYR A 363 1.79 -6.07 25.67
C TYR A 363 2.06 -6.28 24.18
N GLU A 364 1.17 -7.01 23.52
CA GLU A 364 1.19 -7.26 22.07
C GLU A 364 -0.07 -6.66 21.43
N VAL A 365 0.07 -6.02 20.27
CA VAL A 365 -1.05 -5.64 19.42
C VAL A 365 -0.91 -6.27 18.06
N ARG A 366 -1.98 -6.92 17.60
CA ARG A 366 -2.06 -7.52 16.28
C ARG A 366 -2.61 -6.51 15.27
N VAL A 367 -1.76 -6.06 14.35
CA VAL A 367 -2.05 -5.00 13.38
C VAL A 367 -2.27 -5.61 11.99
N PRO A 368 -3.49 -5.54 11.41
CA PRO A 368 -3.73 -6.00 10.05
C PRO A 368 -3.16 -5.03 9.01
N ILE A 369 -2.47 -5.57 8.02
CA ILE A 369 -1.87 -4.88 6.87
C ILE A 369 -2.50 -5.44 5.61
N TYR A 370 -3.31 -4.62 4.93
CA TYR A 370 -4.09 -5.04 3.76
C TYR A 370 -3.33 -4.91 2.44
N LYS A 371 -2.37 -3.98 2.35
CA LYS A 371 -1.63 -3.73 1.11
C LYS A 371 -0.30 -4.46 1.11
N TYR A 372 -0.09 -5.28 0.10
CA TYR A 372 1.16 -6.05 -0.05
C TYR A 372 2.41 -5.16 -0.15
N GLU A 373 2.31 -4.01 -0.83
CA GLU A 373 3.41 -3.05 -0.96
C GLU A 373 3.84 -2.43 0.37
N GLU A 374 2.88 -2.21 1.28
CA GLU A 374 3.17 -1.75 2.64
C GLU A 374 3.85 -2.86 3.44
N PHE A 375 3.32 -4.10 3.36
CA PHE A 375 3.88 -5.25 4.05
C PHE A 375 5.33 -5.55 3.65
N LYS A 376 5.68 -5.44 2.36
CA LYS A 376 7.04 -5.65 1.85
C LYS A 376 8.08 -4.70 2.47
N ARG A 377 7.64 -3.52 2.90
CA ARG A 377 8.51 -2.49 3.50
C ARG A 377 8.63 -2.63 5.01
N LEU A 378 7.75 -3.40 5.65
CA LEU A 378 7.82 -3.65 7.08
C LEU A 378 8.98 -4.60 7.40
N LYS A 379 9.67 -4.29 8.50
CA LYS A 379 10.72 -5.11 9.07
C LYS A 379 10.54 -5.14 10.59
N ALA A 380 10.96 -6.23 11.22
CA ALA A 380 11.08 -6.27 12.67
C ALA A 380 12.04 -5.16 13.14
N GLY A 381 11.72 -4.55 14.29
CA GLY A 381 12.44 -3.43 14.89
C GLY A 381 11.98 -2.04 14.47
N LEU A 382 11.06 -1.90 13.51
CA LEU A 382 10.51 -0.58 13.15
C LEU A 382 9.65 0.00 14.29
N PRO A 383 9.73 1.31 14.56
CA PRO A 383 8.96 1.93 15.63
C PRO A 383 7.46 1.95 15.30
N ALA A 384 6.65 1.79 16.34
CA ALA A 384 5.20 1.81 16.28
C ALA A 384 4.63 2.64 17.43
N TYR A 385 3.61 3.42 17.15
CA TYR A 385 2.91 4.24 18.16
C TYR A 385 1.53 3.63 18.40
N VAL A 386 1.28 3.23 19.65
CA VAL A 386 0.05 2.56 20.08
C VAL A 386 -0.74 3.55 20.93
N LYS A 387 -1.84 4.07 20.39
CA LYS A 387 -2.74 4.98 21.10
C LYS A 387 -3.88 4.20 21.73
N VAL A 388 -4.04 4.35 23.04
CA VAL A 388 -5.12 3.75 23.84
C VAL A 388 -5.87 4.89 24.50
N GLU A 389 -7.12 5.13 24.09
CA GLU A 389 -7.91 6.29 24.51
C GLU A 389 -7.14 7.63 24.33
N ALA A 390 -6.78 8.28 25.45
CA ALA A 390 -6.03 9.55 25.47
C ALA A 390 -4.51 9.37 25.64
N THR A 391 -4.02 8.15 25.89
CA THR A 391 -2.61 7.87 26.18
C THR A 391 -1.93 7.24 24.95
N GLU A 392 -0.70 7.66 24.64
CA GLU A 392 0.10 7.11 23.56
C GLU A 392 1.32 6.37 24.13
N PHE A 393 1.53 5.14 23.66
CA PHE A 393 2.65 4.28 24.03
C PHE A 393 3.56 4.07 22.82
N THR A 394 4.87 4.10 23.05
CA THR A 394 5.87 3.79 22.03
C THR A 394 6.25 2.32 22.09
N GLY A 395 6.19 1.63 20.96
CA GLY A 395 6.58 0.23 20.79
C GLY A 395 7.38 0.00 19.52
N ALA A 396 7.60 -1.27 19.19
CA ALA A 396 8.25 -1.67 17.96
C ALA A 396 7.59 -2.94 17.38
N ILE A 397 7.74 -3.13 16.06
CA ILE A 397 7.32 -4.37 15.40
C ILE A 397 8.26 -5.49 15.84
N GLU A 398 7.76 -6.50 16.54
CA GLU A 398 8.57 -7.65 16.94
C GLU A 398 8.65 -8.67 15.80
N ARG A 399 7.50 -8.99 15.20
CA ARG A 399 7.38 -10.04 14.19
C ARG A 399 6.28 -9.74 13.17
N LEU A 400 6.43 -10.34 11.99
CA LEU A 400 5.49 -10.25 10.88
C LEU A 400 4.93 -11.63 10.56
N SER A 401 3.64 -11.71 10.24
CA SER A 401 2.99 -12.95 9.80
C SER A 401 3.37 -13.27 8.36
N ALA A 402 3.90 -14.46 8.14
CA ALA A 402 4.21 -14.98 6.81
C ALA A 402 2.96 -15.43 6.02
N THR A 403 1.81 -15.54 6.69
CA THR A 403 0.55 -15.97 6.08
C THR A 403 -0.49 -14.86 6.13
N THR A 404 -1.33 -14.80 5.09
CA THR A 404 -2.53 -13.97 5.05
C THR A 404 -3.64 -14.69 5.81
N THR A 405 -4.42 -13.94 6.58
CA THR A 405 -5.65 -14.48 7.18
C THR A 405 -6.80 -13.51 6.85
N PRO A 406 -7.94 -14.02 6.36
CA PRO A 406 -9.08 -13.19 6.08
C PRO A 406 -9.61 -12.58 7.37
N ASP A 407 -9.96 -11.30 7.33
CA ASP A 407 -10.66 -10.64 8.43
C ASP A 407 -12.14 -11.08 8.50
N ARG A 408 -12.90 -10.56 9.48
CA ARG A 408 -14.33 -10.86 9.64
C ARG A 408 -15.17 -10.56 8.39
N TRP A 409 -14.68 -9.69 7.50
CA TRP A 409 -15.33 -9.29 6.25
C TRP A 409 -14.73 -9.99 5.02
N GLY A 410 -13.89 -11.00 5.21
CA GLY A 410 -13.29 -11.78 4.14
C GLY A 410 -12.14 -11.08 3.39
N ARG A 411 -11.60 -9.98 3.93
CA ARG A 411 -10.45 -9.30 3.32
C ARG A 411 -9.16 -9.92 3.81
N ASP A 412 -8.34 -10.38 2.88
CA ASP A 412 -7.02 -10.93 3.21
C ASP A 412 -6.10 -9.83 3.77
N SER A 413 -5.47 -10.14 4.89
CA SER A 413 -4.48 -9.26 5.51
C SER A 413 -3.32 -10.05 6.08
N ASN A 414 -2.11 -9.51 5.93
CA ASN A 414 -0.97 -9.94 6.71
C ASN A 414 -0.99 -9.23 8.07
N TYR A 415 -0.47 -9.86 9.11
CA TYR A 415 -0.43 -9.24 10.44
C TYR A 415 0.99 -8.82 10.82
N ALA A 416 1.12 -7.62 11.37
CA ALA A 416 2.29 -7.20 12.12
C ALA A 416 1.98 -7.28 13.62
N PHE A 417 2.90 -7.82 14.39
CA PHE A 417 2.77 -7.92 15.84
C PHE A 417 3.66 -6.87 16.48
N VAL A 418 3.03 -5.91 17.13
CA VAL A 418 3.69 -4.78 17.79
C VAL A 418 3.81 -5.06 19.27
N ARG A 419 5.04 -5.01 19.79
CA ARG A 419 5.33 -5.13 21.22
C ARG A 419 5.55 -3.75 21.81
N PHE A 420 4.92 -3.47 22.95
CA PHE A 420 5.13 -2.23 23.69
C PHE A 420 5.11 -2.49 25.19
N LYS A 421 5.79 -1.61 25.95
CA LYS A 421 5.83 -1.68 27.41
C LYS A 421 4.71 -0.81 27.97
N GLY A 422 3.93 -1.37 28.88
CA GLY A 422 2.96 -0.58 29.64
C GLY A 422 3.54 -0.11 30.97
N ASN A 423 2.74 0.64 31.70
CA ASN A 423 3.03 1.11 33.07
C ASN A 423 2.79 0.03 34.16
N GLY A 424 2.48 -1.21 33.77
CA GLY A 424 2.18 -2.29 34.72
C GLY A 424 0.78 -2.25 35.33
N SER A 425 -0.11 -1.33 34.93
CA SER A 425 -1.46 -1.25 35.48
C SER A 425 -2.39 -2.30 34.88
N LEU A 426 -3.15 -3.01 35.74
CA LEU A 426 -4.31 -3.79 35.30
C LEU A 426 -5.29 -2.89 34.53
N GLY A 427 -5.71 -3.32 33.35
CA GLY A 427 -6.76 -2.64 32.58
C GLY A 427 -6.46 -2.42 31.10
N LEU A 428 -5.20 -2.52 30.66
CA LEU A 428 -4.86 -2.39 29.23
C LEU A 428 -5.28 -3.62 28.40
N LEU A 429 -5.27 -4.81 29.00
CA LEU A 429 -5.64 -6.05 28.29
C LEU A 429 -7.10 -6.00 27.82
N GLY A 430 -7.31 -6.33 26.55
CA GLY A 430 -8.63 -6.37 25.94
C GLY A 430 -9.20 -5.02 25.50
N LEU A 431 -8.53 -3.89 25.82
CA LEU A 431 -8.89 -2.59 25.27
C LEU A 431 -8.55 -2.53 23.78
N ASN A 432 -9.22 -1.60 23.10
CA ASN A 432 -8.96 -1.29 21.71
C ASN A 432 -7.90 -0.19 21.63
N ALA A 433 -6.94 -0.41 20.74
CA ALA A 433 -5.84 0.49 20.45
C ALA A 433 -5.83 0.86 18.97
N ASP A 434 -5.43 2.09 18.70
CA ASP A 434 -5.13 2.58 17.37
C ASP A 434 -3.61 2.57 17.18
N VAL A 435 -3.13 1.81 16.20
CA VAL A 435 -1.68 1.65 15.97
C VAL A 435 -1.26 2.37 14.70
N ARG A 436 -0.16 3.12 14.80
CA ARG A 436 0.53 3.80 13.70
C ARG A 436 1.90 3.17 13.51
N LEU A 437 2.16 2.62 12.33
CA LEU A 437 3.45 2.02 11.98
C LEU A 437 4.31 3.00 11.19
N ALA A 438 5.58 3.16 11.60
CA ALA A 438 6.57 3.93 10.87
C ALA A 438 7.14 3.11 9.70
N LEU A 439 6.78 3.46 8.47
CA LEU A 439 7.24 2.79 7.24
C LEU A 439 8.43 3.54 6.62
N PRO A 440 9.53 2.85 6.24
CA PRO A 440 10.66 3.46 5.55
C PRO A 440 10.25 3.90 4.13
N PRO A 441 10.76 5.03 3.60
CA PRO A 441 10.36 5.56 2.29
C PRO A 441 10.65 4.57 1.14
N PRO A 442 9.89 4.62 0.02
CA PRO A 442 10.10 3.72 -1.12
C PRO A 442 11.48 3.96 -1.75
N GLU A 443 12.24 2.88 -1.99
CA GLU A 443 13.53 2.93 -2.69
C GLU A 443 13.31 3.08 -4.22
N GLU A 444 13.41 4.30 -4.75
CA GLU A 444 13.54 4.52 -6.20
C GLU A 444 15.01 4.81 -6.55
N ARG A 445 15.61 4.05 -7.50
CA ARG A 445 16.96 4.32 -8.00
C ARG A 445 16.89 5.34 -9.15
N PRO A 446 17.52 6.53 -9.05
CA PRO A 446 17.46 7.53 -10.10
C PRO A 446 18.25 7.08 -11.36
N THR A 447 17.66 7.26 -12.54
CA THR A 447 18.30 6.98 -13.84
C THR A 447 19.25 8.14 -14.25
N LYS A 448 20.21 7.88 -15.13
CA LYS A 448 21.23 8.85 -15.60
C LYS A 448 20.66 10.19 -16.12
N VAL A 449 19.40 10.19 -16.56
CA VAL A 449 18.72 11.38 -17.07
C VAL A 449 18.25 12.29 -15.93
N THR A 450 17.79 11.72 -14.81
CA THR A 450 17.36 12.50 -13.63
C THR A 450 18.51 13.21 -12.93
N THR A 451 19.72 12.67 -12.99
CA THR A 451 20.93 13.31 -12.46
C THR A 451 21.39 14.51 -13.30
N LEU A 452 21.25 14.43 -14.63
CA LEU A 452 21.56 15.54 -15.53
C LEU A 452 20.59 16.73 -15.34
N PHE A 453 19.30 16.43 -15.15
CA PHE A 453 18.26 17.45 -14.94
C PHE A 453 18.40 18.17 -13.59
N ASN A 454 18.79 17.44 -12.54
CA ASN A 454 19.07 18.00 -11.23
C ASN A 454 20.29 18.94 -11.25
N ALA A 455 21.31 18.61 -12.06
CA ALA A 455 22.49 19.47 -12.26
C ALA A 455 22.15 20.77 -13.02
N LEU A 456 21.27 20.71 -14.03
CA LEU A 456 20.86 21.88 -14.84
C LEU A 456 19.92 22.84 -14.10
N THR A 457 19.15 22.34 -13.13
CA THR A 457 18.17 23.14 -12.37
C THR A 457 18.65 23.57 -10.99
N GLY A 458 19.90 23.23 -10.63
CA GLY A 458 20.52 23.58 -9.35
C GLY A 458 19.91 22.86 -8.13
N ARG A 459 19.20 21.74 -8.34
CA ARG A 459 18.60 20.96 -7.24
C ARG A 459 19.49 19.79 -6.87
N GLY A 460 19.90 19.74 -5.60
CA GLY A 460 20.71 18.66 -5.05
C GLY A 460 19.98 17.32 -5.09
N ALA A 461 20.73 16.22 -5.13
CA ALA A 461 20.20 14.86 -5.17
C ALA A 461 19.31 14.49 -3.96
N ASP A 462 19.36 15.29 -2.88
CA ASP A 462 18.58 15.09 -1.65
C ASP A 462 17.15 15.67 -1.70
N ASP A 463 16.85 16.54 -2.67
CA ASP A 463 15.51 17.15 -2.84
C ASP A 463 14.51 16.24 -3.58
N ALA A 464 14.95 15.04 -4.01
CA ALA A 464 14.09 14.03 -4.58
C ALA A 464 13.13 13.37 -3.55
N LYS A 465 13.26 13.72 -2.26
CA LYS A 465 12.49 13.15 -1.14
C LYS A 465 11.01 13.56 -1.05
N SER A 466 10.50 14.38 -1.97
CA SER A 466 9.09 14.80 -1.95
C SER A 466 8.40 14.59 -3.30
N ARG A 467 8.22 13.32 -3.70
CA ARG A 467 7.23 12.98 -4.72
C ARG A 467 5.86 12.73 -4.08
N THR A 468 5.26 13.81 -3.62
CA THR A 468 3.81 14.02 -3.81
C THR A 468 3.70 15.08 -4.88
N ALA A 469 2.95 14.79 -5.94
CA ALA A 469 2.82 15.57 -7.16
C ALA A 469 2.55 17.06 -6.91
N SER A 470 3.60 17.85 -6.70
CA SER A 470 3.49 19.31 -6.72
C SER A 470 3.47 19.70 -8.18
N VAL A 471 2.35 20.25 -8.64
CA VAL A 471 2.23 20.89 -9.96
C VAL A 471 3.33 21.94 -10.05
N THR A 472 4.44 21.62 -10.72
CA THR A 472 5.56 22.56 -10.80
C THR A 472 5.19 23.70 -11.74
N THR A 473 5.76 24.88 -11.52
CA THR A 473 5.58 26.03 -12.42
C THR A 473 5.89 25.66 -13.88
N GLY A 474 6.83 24.74 -14.11
CA GLY A 474 7.14 24.22 -15.44
C GLY A 474 5.99 23.43 -16.07
N TRP A 475 5.34 22.56 -15.32
CA TRP A 475 4.19 21.78 -15.81
C TRP A 475 2.97 22.65 -16.10
N MET A 476 2.74 23.69 -15.31
CA MET A 476 1.70 24.69 -15.61
C MET A 476 1.99 25.45 -16.91
N LEU A 477 3.25 25.84 -17.14
CA LEU A 477 3.65 26.52 -18.36
C LEU A 477 3.47 25.63 -19.60
N ILE A 478 3.74 24.33 -19.48
CA ILE A 478 3.52 23.34 -20.55
C ILE A 478 2.02 23.21 -20.84
N GLY A 479 1.18 23.03 -19.81
CA GLY A 479 -0.27 22.96 -19.97
C GLY A 479 -0.86 24.24 -20.60
N PHE A 480 -0.40 25.41 -20.16
CA PHE A 480 -0.78 26.70 -20.72
C PHE A 480 -0.39 26.81 -22.20
N ALA A 481 0.85 26.43 -22.55
CA ALA A 481 1.33 26.46 -23.93
C ALA A 481 0.49 25.58 -24.86
N LYS A 482 -0.02 24.43 -24.37
CA LYS A 482 -0.87 23.53 -25.15
C LYS A 482 -2.21 24.18 -25.51
N VAL A 483 -2.86 24.80 -24.51
CA VAL A 483 -4.13 25.52 -24.72
C VAL A 483 -3.94 26.65 -25.73
N VAL A 484 -2.86 27.42 -25.62
CA VAL A 484 -2.53 28.49 -26.56
C VAL A 484 -2.27 27.96 -27.97
N GLY A 485 -1.52 26.86 -28.10
CA GLY A 485 -1.24 26.22 -29.38
C GLY A 485 -2.50 25.76 -30.12
N CYS A 486 -3.42 25.10 -29.41
CA CYS A 486 -4.70 24.67 -29.98
C CYS A 486 -5.59 25.85 -30.40
N ALA A 487 -5.67 26.90 -29.57
CA ALA A 487 -6.44 28.10 -29.91
C ALA A 487 -5.90 28.77 -31.19
N ALA A 488 -4.57 28.90 -31.31
CA ALA A 488 -3.93 29.45 -32.51
C ALA A 488 -4.23 28.61 -33.76
N MET A 489 -4.19 27.28 -33.65
CA MET A 489 -4.51 26.37 -34.75
C MET A 489 -5.95 26.57 -35.25
N LEU A 490 -6.94 26.63 -34.34
CA LEU A 490 -8.34 26.83 -34.76
C LEU A 490 -8.59 28.18 -35.44
N VAL A 491 -7.95 29.24 -34.95
CA VAL A 491 -8.07 30.58 -35.55
C VAL A 491 -7.52 30.57 -36.98
N THR A 492 -6.33 30.02 -37.19
CA THR A 492 -5.72 29.95 -38.53
C THR A 492 -6.55 29.10 -39.50
N LEU A 493 -7.09 27.98 -39.03
CA LEU A 493 -7.99 27.13 -39.80
C LEU A 493 -9.29 27.86 -40.19
N THR A 494 -9.87 28.64 -39.26
CA THR A 494 -11.08 29.42 -39.51
C THR A 494 -10.86 30.53 -40.54
N LEU A 495 -9.70 31.17 -40.49
CA LEU A 495 -9.31 32.17 -41.48
C LEU A 495 -9.12 31.56 -42.87
N LEU A 496 -8.49 30.39 -42.94
CA LEU A 496 -8.34 29.64 -44.19
C LEU A 496 -9.70 29.24 -44.77
N ALA A 497 -10.60 28.67 -43.94
CA ALA A 497 -11.95 28.31 -44.35
C ALA A 497 -12.76 29.54 -44.82
N SER A 498 -12.62 30.67 -44.13
CA SER A 498 -13.27 31.94 -44.50
C SER A 498 -12.73 32.47 -45.84
N ALA A 499 -11.44 32.28 -46.11
CA ALA A 499 -10.86 32.55 -47.42
C ALA A 499 -11.52 31.71 -48.51
N LEU A 500 -11.74 30.42 -48.24
CA LEU A 500 -12.25 29.48 -49.24
C LEU A 500 -13.74 29.69 -49.53
N PHE A 501 -14.58 29.75 -48.50
CA PHE A 501 -16.04 29.65 -48.64
C PHE A 501 -16.78 30.98 -48.87
N ARG A 502 -16.10 32.13 -48.80
CA ARG A 502 -16.63 33.52 -48.94
C ARG A 502 -17.73 33.93 -47.95
N SER A 503 -18.37 32.98 -47.26
CA SER A 503 -19.34 33.19 -46.19
C SER A 503 -18.72 32.82 -44.84
N ALA A 504 -18.69 33.80 -43.93
CA ALA A 504 -18.16 33.60 -42.58
C ALA A 504 -18.95 32.53 -41.81
N LEU A 505 -20.28 32.48 -41.99
CA LEU A 505 -21.13 31.50 -41.30
C LEU A 505 -20.80 30.06 -41.73
N ILE A 506 -20.61 29.83 -43.03
CA ILE A 506 -20.27 28.50 -43.57
C ILE A 506 -18.86 28.11 -43.12
N ALA A 507 -17.91 29.05 -43.12
CA ALA A 507 -16.56 28.80 -42.63
C ALA A 507 -16.54 28.38 -41.16
N ILE A 508 -17.27 29.10 -40.29
CA ILE A 508 -17.38 28.78 -38.87
C ILE A 508 -17.99 27.40 -38.65
N LEU A 509 -19.12 27.10 -39.31
CA LEU A 509 -19.78 25.80 -39.20
C LEU A 509 -18.90 24.67 -39.74
N SER A 510 -18.14 24.90 -40.81
CA SER A 510 -17.20 23.92 -41.37
C SER A 510 -16.04 23.60 -40.42
N VAL A 511 -15.53 24.59 -39.70
CA VAL A 511 -14.42 24.41 -38.74
C VAL A 511 -14.91 23.67 -37.51
N ILE A 512 -16.10 24.01 -36.99
CA ILE A 512 -16.74 23.29 -35.88
C ILE A 512 -16.99 21.84 -36.29
N GLY A 513 -17.50 21.61 -37.51
CA GLY A 513 -17.68 20.27 -38.07
C GLY A 513 -16.35 19.49 -38.19
N LEU A 514 -15.32 20.12 -38.75
CA LEU A 514 -14.00 19.50 -38.91
C LEU A 514 -13.36 19.18 -37.56
N TYR A 515 -13.57 20.01 -36.54
CA TYR A 515 -13.07 19.78 -35.17
C TYR A 515 -13.71 18.58 -34.50
N HIS A 516 -15.03 18.40 -34.65
CA HIS A 516 -15.69 17.20 -34.09
C HIS A 516 -15.30 15.93 -34.84
N ILE A 517 -15.06 16.03 -36.16
CA ILE A 517 -14.61 14.91 -37.00
C ILE A 517 -13.11 14.65 -36.80
N SER A 518 -12.31 15.65 -36.40
CA SER A 518 -10.85 15.52 -36.30
C SER A 518 -10.41 14.52 -35.25
N ASN A 519 -11.17 14.34 -34.17
CA ASN A 519 -10.89 13.27 -33.20
C ASN A 519 -10.90 11.90 -33.86
N LEU A 520 -11.90 11.63 -34.71
CA LEU A 520 -12.00 10.37 -35.44
C LEU A 520 -10.86 10.21 -36.45
N LEU A 521 -10.46 11.31 -37.10
CA LEU A 521 -9.34 11.34 -38.06
C LEU A 521 -7.98 11.10 -37.39
N PHE A 522 -7.72 11.71 -36.24
CA PHE A 522 -6.46 11.55 -35.49
C PHE A 522 -6.36 10.17 -34.85
N ASP A 523 -7.47 9.63 -34.32
CA ASP A 523 -7.53 8.26 -33.83
C ASP A 523 -7.31 7.26 -34.96
N PHE A 524 -7.92 7.47 -36.13
CA PHE A 524 -7.70 6.63 -37.31
C PHE A 524 -6.27 6.71 -37.86
N ALA A 525 -5.65 7.89 -37.81
CA ALA A 525 -4.26 8.10 -38.24
C ALA A 525 -3.22 7.59 -37.23
N GLY A 526 -3.64 7.01 -36.11
CA GLY A 526 -2.74 6.47 -35.08
C GLY A 526 -2.00 7.56 -34.28
N LEU A 527 -2.57 8.77 -34.21
CA LEU A 527 -2.02 9.91 -33.47
C LEU A 527 -3.01 10.39 -32.40
N PRO A 528 -3.39 9.54 -31.42
CA PRO A 528 -4.38 9.89 -30.41
C PRO A 528 -3.94 11.06 -29.52
N ASP A 529 -2.64 11.32 -29.38
CA ASP A 529 -2.11 12.44 -28.58
C ASP A 529 -2.45 13.82 -29.16
N LEU A 530 -2.83 13.89 -30.44
CA LEU A 530 -3.31 15.10 -31.11
C LEU A 530 -4.85 15.24 -31.03
N SER A 531 -5.55 14.21 -30.56
CA SER A 531 -6.99 14.25 -30.28
C SER A 531 -7.24 15.22 -29.12
N TYR A 532 -8.21 16.13 -29.27
CA TYR A 532 -8.41 17.14 -28.23
C TYR A 532 -8.95 16.53 -26.93
N LEU A 533 -9.73 15.44 -27.02
CA LEU A 533 -10.26 14.75 -25.84
C LEU A 533 -9.13 14.07 -25.06
N GLU A 534 -8.23 13.39 -25.77
CA GLU A 534 -7.11 12.70 -25.14
C GLU A 534 -6.06 13.70 -24.64
N MET A 535 -5.87 14.84 -25.32
CA MET A 535 -5.04 15.94 -24.83
C MET A 535 -5.57 16.53 -23.53
N VAL A 536 -6.88 16.74 -23.41
CA VAL A 536 -7.53 17.20 -22.17
C VAL A 536 -7.42 16.13 -21.07
N ARG A 537 -7.63 14.87 -21.41
CA ARG A 537 -7.50 13.73 -20.49
C ARG A 537 -6.08 13.54 -19.98
N ASN A 538 -5.09 13.71 -20.85
CA ASN A 538 -3.68 13.63 -20.49
C ASN A 538 -3.20 14.88 -19.76
N MET A 539 -3.94 15.99 -19.77
CA MET A 539 -3.57 17.20 -19.05
C MET A 539 -3.50 17.01 -17.53
N ASP A 540 -4.30 16.09 -16.97
CA ASP A 540 -4.16 15.68 -15.56
C ASP A 540 -2.80 15.00 -15.30
N LYS A 541 -2.35 14.15 -16.23
CA LYS A 541 -1.03 13.51 -16.14
C LYS A 541 0.11 14.52 -16.27
N VAL A 542 -0.08 15.57 -17.09
CA VAL A 542 0.90 16.65 -17.29
C VAL A 542 0.96 17.56 -16.06
N LEU A 543 -0.19 18.01 -15.56
CA LEU A 543 -0.28 18.85 -14.37
C LEU A 543 0.16 18.09 -13.12
N GLY A 544 -0.17 16.80 -13.02
CA GLY A 544 0.30 15.89 -11.97
C GLY A 544 1.78 15.49 -12.10
N GLY A 545 2.48 15.92 -13.16
CA GLY A 545 3.91 15.66 -13.37
C GLY A 545 4.26 14.19 -13.62
N ILE A 546 3.30 13.40 -14.07
CA ILE A 546 3.41 11.97 -14.37
C ILE A 546 3.85 11.75 -15.83
N ALA A 547 3.58 12.72 -16.72
CA ALA A 547 3.94 12.66 -18.12
C ALA A 547 5.45 12.90 -18.37
N SER A 548 5.96 12.37 -19.49
CA SER A 548 7.35 12.60 -19.89
C SER A 548 7.49 14.00 -20.52
N PRO A 549 8.47 14.84 -20.09
CA PRO A 549 8.62 16.19 -20.64
C PRO A 549 8.92 16.22 -22.15
N VAL A 550 9.50 15.14 -22.68
CA VAL A 550 9.89 15.06 -24.09
C VAL A 550 8.66 14.90 -24.97
N ASP A 551 7.74 14.01 -24.60
CA ASP A 551 6.50 13.78 -25.35
C ASP A 551 5.59 15.02 -25.32
N GLU A 552 5.64 15.75 -24.21
CA GLU A 552 4.90 16.99 -24.03
C GLU A 552 5.44 18.13 -24.89
N LEU A 553 6.75 18.28 -24.99
CA LEU A 553 7.38 19.27 -25.86
C LEU A 553 7.23 18.94 -27.35
N THR A 554 7.25 17.66 -27.73
CA THR A 554 7.02 17.26 -29.13
C THR A 554 5.59 17.53 -29.56
N SER A 555 4.59 17.25 -28.70
CA SER A 555 3.19 17.58 -28.98
C SER A 555 2.97 19.09 -29.15
N LEU A 556 3.62 19.91 -28.33
CA LEU A 556 3.63 21.36 -28.48
C LEU A 556 4.24 21.80 -29.82
N ALA A 557 5.38 21.22 -30.20
CA ALA A 557 6.03 21.55 -31.47
C ALA A 557 5.12 21.24 -32.67
N TRP A 558 4.39 20.13 -32.65
CA TRP A 558 3.42 19.78 -33.68
C TRP A 558 2.27 20.79 -33.76
N LEU A 559 1.66 21.17 -32.63
CA LEU A 559 0.54 22.12 -32.60
C LEU A 559 0.92 23.47 -33.21
N PHE A 560 2.04 24.05 -32.78
CA PHE A 560 2.51 25.33 -33.31
C PHE A 560 3.00 25.22 -34.76
N GLY A 561 3.61 24.10 -35.13
CA GLY A 561 4.04 23.83 -36.50
C GLY A 561 2.86 23.81 -37.48
N ILE A 562 1.81 23.04 -37.16
CA ILE A 562 0.61 22.93 -37.98
C ILE A 562 -0.12 24.28 -38.08
N ALA A 563 -0.29 24.99 -36.97
CA ALA A 563 -0.90 26.32 -36.95
C ALA A 563 -0.16 27.31 -37.87
N THR A 564 1.18 27.27 -37.86
CA THR A 564 2.01 28.14 -38.71
C THR A 564 1.82 27.83 -40.20
N VAL A 565 1.80 26.55 -40.58
CA VAL A 565 1.59 26.13 -41.97
C VAL A 565 0.23 26.60 -42.51
N PHE A 566 -0.85 26.39 -41.74
CA PHE A 566 -2.17 26.86 -42.15
C PHE A 566 -2.27 28.39 -42.20
N GLY A 567 -1.60 29.10 -41.30
CA GLY A 567 -1.50 30.56 -41.33
C GLY A 567 -0.85 31.07 -42.62
N ILE A 568 0.27 30.47 -43.03
CA ILE A 568 0.97 30.82 -44.28
C ILE A 568 0.08 30.53 -45.50
N MET A 569 -0.60 29.38 -45.51
CA MET A 569 -1.51 29.01 -46.60
C MET A 569 -2.72 29.95 -46.70
N ALA A 570 -3.26 30.39 -45.56
CA ALA A 570 -4.32 31.37 -45.55
C ALA A 570 -3.84 32.71 -46.13
N MET A 571 -2.67 33.20 -45.72
CA MET A 571 -2.09 34.42 -46.29
C MET A 571 -1.85 34.31 -47.79
N SER A 572 -1.32 33.20 -48.28
CA SER A 572 -1.01 33.04 -49.71
C SER A 572 -2.27 33.04 -50.58
N VAL A 573 -3.35 32.37 -50.16
CA VAL A 573 -4.65 32.37 -50.86
C VAL A 573 -5.28 33.76 -50.91
N PHE A 574 -5.09 34.56 -49.87
CA PHE A 574 -5.58 35.94 -49.85
C PHE A 574 -4.72 36.87 -50.72
N ILE A 575 -3.40 36.73 -50.69
CA ILE A 575 -2.47 37.52 -51.54
C ILE A 575 -2.67 37.19 -53.02
N SER A 576 -2.86 35.92 -53.39
CA SER A 576 -3.08 35.52 -54.79
C SER A 576 -4.41 35.99 -55.38
N ARG A 577 -5.31 36.54 -54.55
CA ARG A 577 -6.60 37.10 -54.96
C ARG A 577 -6.55 38.61 -55.12
N ASP A 578 -5.40 39.26 -54.93
CA ASP A 578 -5.21 40.63 -55.39
C ASP A 578 -5.13 40.62 -56.93
N PRO A 579 -5.96 41.40 -57.64
CA PRO A 579 -5.63 41.74 -59.01
C PRO A 579 -4.31 42.54 -58.97
N MET A 580 -3.28 42.05 -59.67
CA MET A 580 -2.04 42.81 -59.81
C MET A 580 -2.34 44.21 -60.36
N ARG A 581 -1.93 45.22 -59.59
CA ARG A 581 -1.71 46.64 -59.94
C ARG A 581 -2.61 47.28 -60.99
#